data_AF-A0A382JFE5-F1
#
_entry.id   AF-A0A382JFE5-F1
#
_cell.length_a   1.000
_cell.length_b   1.000
_cell.length_c   1.000
_cell.angle_alpha   90.00
_cell.angle_beta   90.00
_cell.angle_gamma   90.00
#
_symmetry.space_group_name_H-M   'P 1'
#
loop_
_entity.id
_entity.type
_entity.pdbx_description
1 polymer ?
#
loop_
_entity_poly.entity_id
_entity_poly.type
_entity_poly.pdbx_seq_one_letter_code
_entity_poly.pdbx_strand_id
1 'polypeptide(L)'
;VEQLFAKYAANPLQTRGRKHVESPPVGRSEFQRDRDRVIHSAAFRRLVYKTQVFVNHEGDLYRTRLTHSLEVAQIARTIARTMSLNEDLVEAISLSHDLGHTPFGHAGQDSLNTCMRNYGGFEHNMQSLRVVEILENRYVDFKGLNLTFETREGILKHCSLKNAATLGKLGMRFIKRHQPSLEAQLANVADEIAYNNHDVDDGLRSGLINLEQLTNIPFFCEQLEQVRSSYPNISKTQTNHEI
;
A
#
# COMPACT_ATOMS: atom_id res chain seq x y z
N VAL A 1 -25.83 -7.70 -6.17
CA VAL A 1 -26.14 -6.35 -6.68
C VAL A 1 -25.00 -5.97 -7.59
N GLU A 2 -25.26 -5.72 -8.87
CA GLU A 2 -24.25 -5.21 -9.80
C GLU A 2 -23.81 -3.85 -9.27
N GLN A 3 -22.55 -3.74 -8.83
CA GLN A 3 -22.07 -2.51 -8.19
C GLN A 3 -21.91 -1.46 -9.29
N LEU A 4 -22.85 -0.50 -9.33
CA LEU A 4 -22.79 0.64 -10.24
C LEU A 4 -21.65 1.56 -9.79
N PHE A 5 -20.50 1.41 -10.45
CA PHE A 5 -19.37 2.31 -10.25
C PHE A 5 -19.65 3.69 -10.85
N ALA A 6 -19.03 4.72 -10.27
CA ALA A 6 -19.06 6.06 -10.84
C ALA A 6 -18.37 6.09 -12.22
N LYS A 7 -18.71 7.07 -13.07
CA LYS A 7 -18.13 7.21 -14.42
C LYS A 7 -16.61 7.37 -14.44
N TYR A 8 -16.03 7.84 -13.34
CA TYR A 8 -14.60 8.04 -13.15
C TYR A 8 -13.88 6.84 -12.54
N ALA A 9 -14.61 5.80 -12.12
CA ALA A 9 -14.04 4.61 -11.51
C ALA A 9 -13.46 3.68 -12.58
N ALA A 10 -12.45 2.91 -12.20
CA ALA A 10 -11.90 1.89 -13.07
C ALA A 10 -12.92 0.76 -13.32
N ASN A 11 -13.23 0.52 -14.59
CA ASN A 11 -14.14 -0.56 -14.98
C ASN A 11 -13.33 -1.84 -15.29
N PRO A 12 -13.55 -2.96 -14.58
CA PRO A 12 -12.83 -4.21 -14.82
C PRO A 12 -13.07 -4.79 -16.22
N LEU A 13 -14.19 -4.44 -16.88
CA LEU A 13 -14.49 -4.85 -18.25
C LEU A 13 -13.73 -4.03 -19.31
N GLN A 14 -13.14 -2.90 -18.91
CA GLN A 14 -12.37 -1.99 -19.79
C GLN A 14 -10.89 -1.95 -19.42
N THR A 15 -10.39 -2.99 -18.73
CA THR A 15 -8.96 -3.09 -18.40
C THR A 15 -8.09 -2.99 -19.65
N ARG A 16 -6.92 -2.36 -19.51
CA ARG A 16 -5.84 -2.36 -20.51
C ARG A 16 -5.11 -3.71 -20.58
N GLY A 17 -5.52 -4.65 -19.73
CA GLY A 17 -5.15 -6.06 -19.80
C GLY A 17 -3.83 -6.41 -19.12
N ARG A 18 -3.39 -7.64 -19.38
CA ARG A 18 -2.21 -8.28 -18.78
C ARG A 18 -1.07 -8.32 -19.80
N LYS A 19 0.15 -8.62 -19.34
CA LYS A 19 1.33 -8.73 -20.23
C LYS A 19 1.31 -10.04 -21.00
N HIS A 20 0.97 -11.13 -20.31
CA HIS A 20 0.78 -12.45 -20.89
C HIS A 20 -0.72 -12.70 -21.08
N VAL A 21 -1.10 -13.18 -22.27
CA VAL A 21 -2.50 -13.47 -22.59
C VAL A 21 -2.95 -14.67 -21.78
N GLU A 22 -4.10 -14.54 -21.13
CA GLU A 22 -4.75 -15.60 -20.36
C GLU A 22 -6.25 -15.57 -20.66
N SER A 23 -6.92 -16.71 -20.51
CA SER A 23 -8.39 -16.73 -20.57
C SER A 23 -8.99 -15.84 -19.48
N PRO A 24 -10.12 -15.16 -19.76
CA PRO A 24 -10.84 -14.38 -18.75
C PRO A 24 -11.17 -15.21 -17.51
N PRO A 25 -11.15 -14.61 -16.30
CA PRO A 25 -11.56 -15.30 -15.08
C PRO A 25 -13.04 -15.69 -15.13
N VAL A 26 -13.36 -16.85 -14.55
CA VAL A 26 -14.73 -17.32 -14.36
C VAL A 26 -15.15 -17.03 -12.91
N GLY A 27 -16.32 -16.42 -12.72
CA GLY A 27 -16.90 -16.17 -11.39
C GLY A 27 -16.28 -15.03 -10.57
N ARG A 28 -15.36 -14.25 -11.16
CA ARG A 28 -14.74 -13.07 -10.53
C ARG A 28 -14.26 -12.07 -11.59
N SER A 29 -14.04 -10.82 -11.21
CA SER A 29 -13.49 -9.77 -12.07
C SER A 29 -11.97 -9.91 -12.28
N GLU A 30 -11.42 -9.17 -13.24
CA GLU A 30 -9.96 -9.09 -13.47
C GLU A 30 -9.21 -8.54 -12.25
N PHE A 31 -9.78 -7.57 -11.54
CA PHE A 31 -9.18 -6.99 -10.34
C PHE A 31 -9.27 -7.93 -9.13
N GLN A 32 -10.36 -8.70 -9.02
CA GLN A 32 -10.45 -9.77 -8.01
C GLN A 32 -9.40 -10.86 -8.25
N ARG A 33 -9.15 -11.23 -9.52
CA ARG A 33 -8.06 -12.15 -9.87
C ARG A 33 -6.71 -11.59 -9.44
N ASP A 34 -6.47 -10.29 -9.58
CA ASP A 34 -5.23 -9.64 -9.14
C ASP A 34 -5.06 -9.68 -7.62
N ARG A 35 -6.10 -9.28 -6.87
CA ARG A 35 -6.11 -9.39 -5.41
C ARG A 35 -5.78 -10.80 -4.96
N ASP A 36 -6.47 -11.80 -5.51
CA ASP A 36 -6.29 -13.19 -5.09
C ASP A 36 -4.86 -13.67 -5.38
N ARG A 37 -4.27 -13.25 -6.51
CA ARG A 37 -2.86 -13.54 -6.86
C ARG A 37 -1.88 -12.94 -5.87
N VAL A 38 -2.10 -11.68 -5.48
CA VAL A 38 -1.27 -10.98 -4.50
C VAL A 38 -1.33 -11.67 -3.15
N ILE A 39 -2.53 -11.93 -2.61
CA ILE A 39 -2.73 -12.59 -1.31
C ILE A 39 -2.03 -13.95 -1.24
N HIS A 40 -2.08 -14.73 -2.33
CA HIS A 40 -1.47 -16.06 -2.35
C HIS A 40 0.03 -16.04 -2.67
N SER A 41 0.63 -14.89 -3.01
CA SER A 41 2.04 -14.79 -3.38
C SER A 41 2.99 -15.07 -2.19
N ALA A 42 4.20 -15.54 -2.50
CA ALA A 42 5.20 -15.74 -1.45
C ALA A 42 5.67 -14.41 -0.86
N ALA A 43 5.80 -13.37 -1.70
CA ALA A 43 6.15 -12.02 -1.29
C ALA A 43 5.16 -11.43 -0.28
N PHE A 44 3.85 -11.60 -0.49
CA PHE A 44 2.84 -11.11 0.46
C PHE A 44 2.93 -11.83 1.80
N ARG A 45 3.10 -13.17 1.79
CA ARG A 45 3.33 -13.93 3.03
C ARG A 45 4.56 -13.46 3.81
N ARG A 46 5.64 -13.08 3.11
CA ARG A 46 6.87 -12.59 3.77
C ARG A 46 6.67 -11.25 4.48
N LEU A 47 5.62 -10.48 4.19
CA LEU A 47 5.34 -9.21 4.86
C LEU A 47 5.12 -9.38 6.37
N VAL A 48 4.69 -10.57 6.83
CA VAL A 48 4.54 -10.87 8.27
C VAL A 48 5.87 -10.79 9.03
N TYR A 49 6.99 -10.98 8.34
CA TYR A 49 8.34 -10.93 8.93
C TYR A 49 9.08 -9.63 8.58
N LYS A 50 8.42 -8.66 7.93
CA LYS A 50 9.01 -7.36 7.64
C LYS A 50 8.49 -6.32 8.62
N THR A 51 9.43 -5.59 9.19
CA THR A 51 9.19 -4.49 10.11
C THR A 51 8.59 -3.30 9.35
N GLN A 52 7.62 -2.62 9.97
CA GLN A 52 7.16 -1.31 9.50
C GLN A 52 8.09 -0.22 10.06
N VAL A 53 8.06 -0.03 11.39
CA VAL A 53 8.90 0.94 12.14
C VAL A 53 9.81 0.21 13.13
N PHE A 54 9.22 -0.55 14.05
CA PHE A 54 9.95 -1.28 15.10
C PHE A 54 10.29 -2.71 14.68
N VAL A 55 11.35 -3.26 15.26
CA VAL A 55 11.75 -4.64 14.96
C VAL A 55 10.87 -5.62 15.72
N ASN A 56 10.29 -6.60 15.03
CA ASN A 56 9.30 -7.56 15.58
C ASN A 56 9.71 -8.23 16.91
N HIS A 57 11.00 -8.30 17.25
CA HIS A 57 11.50 -8.86 18.51
C HIS A 57 11.45 -7.90 19.71
N GLU A 58 11.11 -6.63 19.53
CA GLU A 58 11.07 -5.62 20.61
C GLU A 58 9.73 -5.61 21.35
N GLY A 59 8.71 -6.33 20.86
CA GLY A 59 7.40 -6.46 21.50
C GLY A 59 6.36 -7.13 20.60
N ASP A 60 5.41 -7.85 21.20
CA ASP A 60 4.42 -8.68 20.49
C ASP A 60 3.37 -7.89 19.69
N LEU A 61 3.25 -6.59 19.94
CA LEU A 61 2.20 -5.72 19.40
C LEU A 61 2.68 -4.74 18.33
N TYR A 62 3.94 -4.82 17.90
CA TYR A 62 4.44 -3.96 16.84
C TYR A 62 3.92 -4.39 15.46
N ARG A 63 3.51 -3.40 14.67
CA ARG A 63 2.97 -3.64 13.33
C ARG A 63 4.03 -4.20 12.39
N THR A 64 3.62 -5.18 11.60
CA THR A 64 4.38 -5.70 10.46
C THR A 64 3.90 -5.03 9.19
N ARG A 65 4.65 -5.17 8.09
CA ARG A 65 4.17 -4.70 6.78
C ARG A 65 2.89 -5.39 6.33
N LEU A 66 2.62 -6.60 6.83
CA LEU A 66 1.39 -7.33 6.53
C LEU A 66 0.19 -6.65 7.19
N THR A 67 0.27 -6.38 8.49
CA THR A 67 -0.82 -5.70 9.22
C THR A 67 -1.04 -4.30 8.67
N HIS A 68 0.04 -3.57 8.38
CA HIS A 68 -0.01 -2.28 7.69
C HIS A 68 -0.77 -2.37 6.36
N SER A 69 -0.39 -3.29 5.46
CA SER A 69 -1.06 -3.45 4.17
C SER A 69 -2.55 -3.81 4.30
N LEU A 70 -2.94 -4.54 5.34
CA LEU A 70 -4.34 -4.86 5.63
C LEU A 70 -5.13 -3.63 6.12
N GLU A 71 -4.55 -2.81 7.00
CA GLU A 71 -5.13 -1.54 7.46
C GLU A 71 -5.29 -0.56 6.30
N VAL A 72 -4.27 -0.41 5.45
CA VAL A 72 -4.33 0.39 4.21
C VAL A 72 -5.46 -0.08 3.29
N ALA A 73 -5.58 -1.40 3.07
CA ALA A 73 -6.65 -1.96 2.25
C ALA A 73 -8.03 -1.67 2.85
N GLN A 74 -8.20 -1.78 4.17
CA GLN A 74 -9.47 -1.52 4.85
C GLN A 74 -9.89 -0.05 4.74
N ILE A 75 -8.97 0.89 4.98
CA ILE A 75 -9.21 2.33 4.85
C ILE A 75 -9.56 2.67 3.40
N ALA A 76 -8.74 2.20 2.45
CA ALA A 76 -8.92 2.48 1.03
C ALA A 76 -10.27 1.97 0.52
N ARG A 77 -10.69 0.76 0.88
CA ARG A 77 -11.98 0.19 0.48
C ARG A 77 -13.17 0.97 1.04
N THR A 78 -13.07 1.42 2.30
CA THR A 78 -14.13 2.22 2.93
C THR A 78 -14.33 3.54 2.18
N ILE A 79 -13.24 4.24 1.85
CA ILE A 79 -13.30 5.48 1.07
C ILE A 79 -13.76 5.20 -0.37
N ALA A 80 -13.28 4.13 -1.00
CA ALA A 80 -13.65 3.75 -2.35
C ALA A 80 -15.16 3.50 -2.47
N ARG A 81 -15.75 2.82 -1.49
CA ARG A 81 -17.20 2.59 -1.43
C ARG A 81 -17.99 3.89 -1.34
N THR A 82 -17.56 4.83 -0.50
CA THR A 82 -18.18 6.15 -0.36
C THR A 82 -18.09 6.97 -1.65
N MET A 83 -17.01 6.80 -2.40
CA MET A 83 -16.77 7.47 -3.68
C MET A 83 -17.29 6.68 -4.90
N SER A 84 -17.95 5.53 -4.70
CA SER A 84 -18.37 4.61 -5.77
C SER A 84 -17.22 4.25 -6.74
N LEU A 85 -16.00 4.13 -6.23
CA LEU A 85 -14.80 3.64 -6.92
C LEU A 85 -14.75 2.10 -6.91
N ASN A 86 -13.80 1.53 -7.65
CA ASN A 86 -13.64 0.08 -7.68
C ASN A 86 -12.91 -0.44 -6.43
N GLU A 87 -13.65 -1.03 -5.48
CA GLU A 87 -13.09 -1.61 -4.25
C GLU A 87 -12.05 -2.71 -4.52
N ASP A 88 -12.26 -3.57 -5.53
CA ASP A 88 -11.35 -4.68 -5.81
C ASP A 88 -9.99 -4.18 -6.34
N LEU A 89 -9.99 -3.14 -7.18
CA LEU A 89 -8.76 -2.53 -7.68
C LEU A 89 -7.99 -1.83 -6.55
N VAL A 90 -8.70 -1.05 -5.72
CA VAL A 90 -8.06 -0.35 -4.59
C VAL A 90 -7.43 -1.36 -3.63
N GLU A 91 -8.13 -2.45 -3.33
CA GLU A 91 -7.65 -3.53 -2.46
C GLU A 91 -6.43 -4.22 -3.07
N ALA A 92 -6.47 -4.57 -4.36
CA ALA A 92 -5.34 -5.19 -5.04
C ALA A 92 -4.08 -4.32 -5.02
N ILE A 93 -4.22 -3.00 -5.20
CA ILE A 93 -3.11 -2.03 -5.14
C ILE A 93 -2.59 -1.93 -3.70
N SER A 94 -3.47 -1.71 -2.73
CA SER A 94 -3.10 -1.59 -1.30
C SER A 94 -2.37 -2.83 -0.80
N LEU A 95 -2.78 -4.04 -1.19
CA LEU A 95 -2.10 -5.27 -0.75
C LEU A 95 -0.76 -5.53 -1.45
N SER A 96 -0.48 -4.85 -2.57
CA SER A 96 0.70 -5.10 -3.39
C SER A 96 1.77 -3.99 -3.36
N HIS A 97 1.45 -2.81 -2.83
CA HIS A 97 2.36 -1.66 -2.83
C HIS A 97 3.70 -1.96 -2.14
N ASP A 98 3.66 -2.75 -1.08
CA ASP A 98 4.78 -2.99 -0.16
C ASP A 98 5.56 -4.30 -0.37
N LEU A 99 5.24 -5.06 -1.42
CA LEU A 99 5.86 -6.38 -1.68
C LEU A 99 7.38 -6.30 -1.81
N GLY A 100 7.89 -5.21 -2.36
CA GLY A 100 9.30 -4.94 -2.65
C GLY A 100 10.10 -4.40 -1.48
N HIS A 101 9.48 -4.10 -0.33
CA HIS A 101 10.21 -3.50 0.78
C HIS A 101 11.32 -4.41 1.31
N THR A 102 12.43 -3.81 1.70
CA THR A 102 13.56 -4.49 2.34
C THR A 102 13.21 -4.89 3.78
N PRO A 103 13.94 -5.87 4.36
CA PRO A 103 14.04 -5.98 5.81
C PRO A 103 14.47 -4.64 6.45
N PHE A 104 14.12 -4.40 7.71
CA PHE A 104 14.51 -3.20 8.47
C PHE A 104 14.04 -1.85 7.87
N GLY A 105 12.90 -1.85 7.18
CA GLY A 105 12.26 -0.63 6.68
C GLY A 105 13.18 0.25 5.84
N HIS A 106 13.17 1.56 6.11
CA HIS A 106 13.96 2.56 5.38
C HIS A 106 15.47 2.37 5.54
N ALA A 107 15.95 1.98 6.72
CA ALA A 107 17.38 1.74 6.94
C ALA A 107 17.92 0.61 6.03
N GLY A 108 17.13 -0.45 5.85
CA GLY A 108 17.46 -1.52 4.90
C GLY A 108 17.45 -1.04 3.45
N GLN A 109 16.51 -0.17 3.09
CA GLN A 109 16.42 0.40 1.75
C GLN A 109 17.63 1.29 1.44
N ASP A 110 18.01 2.18 2.35
CA ASP A 110 19.14 3.11 2.17
C ASP A 110 20.47 2.36 2.08
N SER A 111 20.64 1.34 2.92
CA SER A 111 21.80 0.45 2.89
C SER A 111 21.88 -0.29 1.56
N LEU A 112 20.78 -0.91 1.12
CA LEU A 112 20.74 -1.65 -0.14
C LEU A 112 20.93 -0.73 -1.35
N ASN A 113 20.30 0.45 -1.35
CA ASN A 113 20.48 1.44 -2.41
C ASN A 113 21.94 1.90 -2.52
N THR A 114 22.61 2.08 -1.37
CA THR A 114 24.04 2.41 -1.31
C THR A 114 24.90 1.31 -1.93
N CYS A 115 24.66 0.04 -1.57
CA CYS A 115 25.36 -1.10 -2.18
C CYS A 115 25.09 -1.21 -3.69
N MET A 116 23.89 -0.83 -4.14
CA MET A 116 23.45 -0.97 -5.53
C MET A 116 23.73 0.25 -6.40
N ARG A 117 24.40 1.31 -5.92
CA ARG A 117 24.64 2.56 -6.69
C ARG A 117 25.26 2.29 -8.06
N ASN A 118 26.27 1.42 -8.13
CA ASN A 118 26.95 1.08 -9.39
C ASN A 118 26.12 0.14 -10.31
N TYR A 119 24.99 -0.35 -9.82
CA TYR A 119 24.10 -1.30 -10.49
C TYR A 119 22.71 -0.72 -10.78
N GLY A 120 22.53 0.59 -10.63
CA GLY A 120 21.26 1.28 -10.90
C GLY A 120 20.44 1.68 -9.68
N GLY A 121 20.94 1.41 -8.47
CA GLY A 121 20.29 1.74 -7.21
C GLY A 121 19.20 0.74 -6.80
N PHE A 122 18.50 1.06 -5.72
CA PHE A 122 17.38 0.30 -5.19
C PHE A 122 16.26 1.23 -4.72
N GLU A 123 15.02 0.89 -5.07
CA GLU A 123 13.81 1.61 -4.66
C GLU A 123 12.68 0.58 -4.51
N HIS A 124 11.91 0.68 -3.41
CA HIS A 124 10.98 -0.39 -3.03
C HIS A 124 9.79 -0.51 -3.99
N ASN A 125 9.24 0.59 -4.55
CA ASN A 125 8.10 0.52 -5.48
C ASN A 125 8.50 -0.18 -6.79
N MET A 126 9.69 0.14 -7.32
CA MET A 126 10.28 -0.56 -8.46
C MET A 126 10.52 -2.03 -8.16
N GLN A 127 10.95 -2.34 -6.93
CA GLN A 127 11.11 -3.72 -6.49
C GLN A 127 9.75 -4.43 -6.33
N SER A 128 8.69 -3.76 -5.85
CA SER A 128 7.32 -4.30 -5.77
C SER A 128 6.82 -4.67 -7.17
N LEU A 129 7.03 -3.79 -8.15
CA LEU A 129 6.71 -4.09 -9.55
C LEU A 129 7.52 -5.28 -10.07
N ARG A 130 8.83 -5.33 -9.78
CA ARG A 130 9.70 -6.45 -10.18
C ARG A 130 9.27 -7.77 -9.55
N VAL A 131 8.76 -7.75 -8.32
CA VAL A 131 8.21 -8.94 -7.65
C VAL A 131 7.04 -9.49 -8.45
N VAL A 132 6.07 -8.65 -8.80
CA VAL A 132 4.85 -9.08 -9.49
C VAL A 132 5.03 -9.33 -10.98
N GLU A 133 6.08 -8.81 -11.61
CA GLU A 133 6.36 -9.04 -13.04
C GLU A 133 7.39 -10.16 -13.30
N ILE A 134 8.30 -10.44 -12.35
CA ILE A 134 9.49 -11.26 -12.63
C ILE A 134 9.79 -12.28 -11.53
N LEU A 135 9.76 -11.89 -10.25
CA LEU A 135 10.36 -12.73 -9.19
C LEU A 135 9.43 -13.82 -8.65
N GLU A 136 8.13 -13.55 -8.56
CA GLU A 136 7.18 -14.60 -8.22
C GLU A 136 7.19 -15.68 -9.32
N ASN A 137 7.25 -16.95 -8.92
CA ASN A 137 7.30 -18.08 -9.83
C ASN A 137 6.23 -19.10 -9.44
N ARG A 138 4.97 -18.74 -9.72
CA ARG A 138 3.79 -19.54 -9.35
C ARG A 138 3.05 -20.14 -10.55
N TYR A 139 3.32 -19.65 -11.74
CA TYR A 139 2.64 -20.02 -12.97
C TYR A 139 3.64 -20.64 -13.93
N VAL A 140 3.21 -21.68 -14.66
CA VAL A 140 4.08 -22.42 -15.58
C VAL A 140 4.41 -21.59 -16.83
N ASP A 141 3.41 -20.87 -17.34
CA ASP A 141 3.49 -20.21 -18.65
C ASP A 141 4.22 -18.86 -18.63
N PHE A 142 4.39 -18.24 -17.46
CA PHE A 142 5.00 -16.92 -17.32
C PHE A 142 5.60 -16.67 -15.94
N LYS A 143 6.53 -15.72 -15.89
CA LYS A 143 7.09 -15.19 -14.64
C LYS A 143 6.18 -14.13 -14.02
N GLY A 144 6.30 -13.95 -12.71
CA GLY A 144 5.50 -13.02 -11.94
C GLY A 144 4.08 -13.51 -11.69
N LEU A 145 3.21 -12.57 -11.35
CA LEU A 145 1.78 -12.77 -11.12
C LEU A 145 0.93 -12.34 -12.32
N ASN A 146 1.54 -11.76 -13.36
CA ASN A 146 0.84 -11.27 -14.57
C ASN A 146 -0.39 -10.41 -14.23
N LEU A 147 -0.24 -9.46 -13.31
CA LEU A 147 -1.33 -8.57 -12.88
C LEU A 147 -1.79 -7.66 -14.03
N THR A 148 -3.01 -7.13 -13.91
CA THR A 148 -3.56 -6.13 -14.83
C THR A 148 -2.65 -4.88 -14.89
N PHE A 149 -2.83 -4.09 -15.95
CA PHE A 149 -2.11 -2.83 -16.09
C PHE A 149 -2.43 -1.87 -14.94
N GLU A 150 -3.70 -1.80 -14.53
CA GLU A 150 -4.21 -0.86 -13.52
C GLU A 150 -3.56 -1.13 -12.16
N THR A 151 -3.50 -2.40 -11.74
CA THR A 151 -2.84 -2.76 -10.47
C THR A 151 -1.34 -2.46 -10.52
N ARG A 152 -0.65 -2.79 -11.63
CA ARG A 152 0.78 -2.49 -11.79
C ARG A 152 1.08 -0.99 -11.83
N GLU A 153 0.19 -0.20 -12.43
CA GLU A 153 0.28 1.25 -12.43
C GLU A 153 0.09 1.82 -11.03
N GLY A 154 -0.84 1.27 -10.25
CA GLY A 154 -1.08 1.65 -8.86
C GLY A 154 0.07 1.32 -7.90
N ILE A 155 0.78 0.21 -8.11
CA ILE A 155 1.97 -0.15 -7.30
C ILE A 155 3.07 0.92 -7.43
N LEU A 156 3.24 1.51 -8.61
CA LEU A 156 4.23 2.55 -8.81
C LEU A 156 3.68 3.92 -8.39
N LYS A 157 4.00 4.38 -7.18
CA LYS A 157 3.64 5.73 -6.71
C LYS A 157 4.40 6.83 -7.42
N HIS A 158 5.73 6.69 -7.45
CA HIS A 158 6.66 7.60 -8.10
C HIS A 158 7.67 6.81 -8.92
N CYS A 159 8.18 7.41 -9.99
CA CYS A 159 9.21 6.80 -10.82
C CYS A 159 10.07 7.90 -11.45
N SER A 160 11.39 7.77 -11.33
CA SER A 160 12.32 8.69 -12.00
C SER A 160 12.17 8.58 -13.52
N LEU A 161 12.43 9.66 -14.27
CA LEU A 161 12.34 9.63 -15.73
C LEU A 161 13.25 8.57 -16.37
N LYS A 162 14.42 8.32 -15.76
CA LYS A 162 15.34 7.26 -16.17
C LYS A 162 14.71 5.88 -16.07
N ASN A 163 14.06 5.56 -14.94
CA ASN A 163 13.38 4.28 -14.76
C ASN A 163 12.10 4.20 -15.59
N ALA A 164 11.36 5.31 -15.72
CA ALA A 164 10.16 5.36 -16.54
C ALA A 164 10.45 5.01 -18.00
N ALA A 165 11.60 5.43 -18.54
CA ALA A 165 12.00 5.10 -19.91
C ALA A 165 12.11 3.58 -20.17
N THR A 166 12.31 2.76 -19.13
CA THR A 166 12.45 1.29 -19.26
C THR A 166 11.15 0.52 -19.01
N LEU A 167 10.06 1.20 -18.63
CA LEU A 167 8.81 0.58 -18.19
C LEU A 167 7.70 0.56 -19.27
N GLY A 168 8.03 0.94 -20.51
CA GLY A 168 7.08 0.96 -21.62
C GLY A 168 5.81 1.75 -21.28
N LYS A 169 4.64 1.12 -21.46
CA LYS A 169 3.32 1.78 -21.23
C LYS A 169 3.14 2.30 -19.81
N LEU A 170 3.68 1.63 -18.78
CA LEU A 170 3.61 2.08 -17.38
C LEU A 170 4.46 3.34 -17.20
N GLY A 171 5.66 3.33 -17.79
CA GLY A 171 6.58 4.47 -17.76
C GLY A 171 6.04 5.72 -18.46
N MET A 172 5.26 5.54 -19.52
CA MET A 172 4.66 6.66 -20.25
C MET A 172 3.77 7.55 -19.37
N ARG A 173 3.15 7.01 -18.32
CA ARG A 173 2.38 7.83 -17.34
C ARG A 173 3.28 8.92 -16.75
N PHE A 174 4.46 8.54 -16.26
CA PHE A 174 5.40 9.46 -15.64
C PHE A 174 6.05 10.41 -16.64
N ILE A 175 6.42 9.90 -17.82
CA ILE A 175 7.05 10.72 -18.88
C ILE A 175 6.07 11.81 -19.35
N LYS A 176 4.78 11.48 -19.51
CA LYS A 176 3.74 12.43 -19.93
C LYS A 176 3.10 13.19 -18.77
N ARG A 177 3.52 12.94 -17.52
CA ARG A 177 2.95 13.53 -16.30
C ARG A 177 1.43 13.32 -16.18
N HIS A 178 0.95 12.16 -16.62
CA HIS A 178 -0.44 11.76 -16.43
C HIS A 178 -0.66 11.26 -15.01
N GLN A 179 -1.89 11.40 -14.52
CA GLN A 179 -2.33 10.79 -13.27
C GLN A 179 -2.80 9.35 -13.51
N PRO A 180 -2.63 8.44 -12.54
CA PRO A 180 -3.26 7.12 -12.60
C PRO A 180 -4.75 7.20 -12.26
N SER A 181 -5.41 6.04 -12.20
CA SER A 181 -6.81 5.96 -11.76
C SER A 181 -7.00 6.55 -10.36
N LEU A 182 -8.25 6.92 -10.03
CA LEU A 182 -8.59 7.41 -8.69
C LEU A 182 -8.37 6.34 -7.63
N GLU A 183 -8.52 5.06 -7.95
CA GLU A 183 -8.21 3.95 -7.04
C GLU A 183 -6.72 3.93 -6.69
N ALA A 184 -5.82 4.12 -7.66
CA ALA A 184 -4.39 4.19 -7.38
C ALA A 184 -4.02 5.40 -6.52
N GLN A 185 -4.63 6.56 -6.79
CA GLN A 185 -4.43 7.77 -5.98
C GLN A 185 -4.96 7.56 -4.55
N LEU A 186 -6.14 6.96 -4.44
CA LEU A 186 -6.77 6.66 -3.16
C LEU A 186 -5.96 5.67 -2.33
N ALA A 187 -5.42 4.61 -2.96
CA ALA A 187 -4.55 3.67 -2.26
C ALA A 187 -3.30 4.37 -1.69
N ASN A 188 -2.73 5.35 -2.41
CA ASN A 188 -1.62 6.15 -1.87
C ASN A 188 -2.04 7.02 -0.69
N VAL A 189 -3.19 7.68 -0.76
CA VAL A 189 -3.72 8.50 0.35
C VAL A 189 -4.03 7.62 1.57
N ALA A 190 -4.62 6.44 1.37
CA ALA A 190 -4.90 5.51 2.45
C ALA A 190 -3.62 5.00 3.12
N ASP A 191 -2.54 4.82 2.35
CA ASP A 191 -1.23 4.47 2.88
C ASP A 191 -0.66 5.58 3.76
N GLU A 192 -0.73 6.83 3.32
CA GLU A 192 -0.30 7.99 4.12
C GLU A 192 -1.12 8.16 5.41
N ILE A 193 -2.44 7.89 5.37
CA ILE A 193 -3.29 7.91 6.57
C ILE A 193 -2.87 6.81 7.55
N ALA A 194 -2.74 5.57 7.07
CA ALA A 194 -2.36 4.44 7.91
C ALA A 194 -0.97 4.66 8.52
N TYR A 195 0.00 5.07 7.70
CA TYR A 195 1.36 5.36 8.11
C TYR A 195 1.41 6.37 9.27
N ASN A 196 0.74 7.52 9.13
CA ASN A 196 0.76 8.55 10.17
C ASN A 196 0.14 8.08 11.48
N ASN A 197 -1.01 7.37 11.43
CA ASN A 197 -1.64 6.85 12.63
C ASN A 197 -0.78 5.79 13.33
N HIS A 198 -0.10 4.93 12.55
CA HIS A 198 0.73 3.86 13.08
C HIS A 198 1.99 4.40 13.75
N ASP A 199 2.68 5.35 13.12
CA ASP A 199 3.88 5.97 13.66
C ASP A 199 3.59 6.72 14.98
N VAL A 200 2.42 7.38 15.06
CA VAL A 200 1.96 8.04 16.30
C VAL A 200 1.68 7.01 17.40
N ASP A 201 0.91 5.95 17.11
CA ASP A 201 0.56 4.90 18.07
C ASP A 201 1.81 4.14 18.55
N ASP A 202 2.69 3.71 17.64
CA ASP A 202 3.92 3.01 18.00
C ASP A 202 4.92 3.94 18.73
N GLY A 203 4.95 5.23 18.37
CA GLY A 203 5.73 6.26 19.07
C GLY A 203 5.26 6.49 20.52
N LEU A 204 3.94 6.53 20.74
CA LEU A 204 3.35 6.64 22.08
C LEU A 204 3.58 5.36 22.90
N ARG A 205 3.48 4.18 22.28
CA ARG A 205 3.71 2.88 22.93
C ARG A 205 5.17 2.68 23.34
N SER A 206 6.11 3.07 22.48
CA SER A 206 7.55 3.00 22.76
C SER A 206 8.01 4.05 23.80
N GLY A 207 7.18 5.06 24.08
CA GLY A 207 7.51 6.17 24.97
C GLY A 207 8.51 7.17 24.37
N LEU A 208 8.82 7.05 23.07
CA LEU A 208 9.65 8.02 22.35
C LEU A 208 8.95 9.37 22.22
N ILE A 209 7.61 9.35 22.15
CA ILE A 209 6.77 10.54 22.22
C ILE A 209 5.70 10.39 23.31
N ASN A 210 5.18 11.51 23.81
CA ASN A 210 4.06 11.56 24.74
C ASN A 210 2.94 12.47 24.22
N LEU A 211 1.76 12.39 24.86
CA LEU A 211 0.58 13.16 24.45
C LEU A 211 0.83 14.67 24.51
N GLU A 212 1.58 15.14 25.52
CA GLU A 212 1.92 16.55 25.69
C GLU A 212 2.79 17.09 24.55
N GLN A 213 3.64 16.27 23.94
CA GLN A 213 4.38 16.67 22.74
C GLN A 213 3.46 16.80 21.54
N LEU A 214 2.48 15.90 21.40
CA LEU A 214 1.54 15.89 20.27
C LEU A 214 0.55 17.06 20.33
N THR A 215 0.27 17.63 21.50
CA THR A 215 -0.60 18.83 21.60
C THR A 215 -0.01 20.08 20.92
N ASN A 216 1.28 20.08 20.55
CA ASN A 216 1.84 21.14 19.72
C ASN A 216 1.33 21.12 18.27
N ILE A 217 0.68 20.03 17.85
CA ILE A 217 0.02 19.90 16.56
C ILE A 217 -1.44 20.34 16.74
N PRO A 218 -1.87 21.47 16.15
CA PRO A 218 -3.21 22.02 16.40
C PRO A 218 -4.34 21.01 16.17
N PHE A 219 -4.26 20.26 15.06
CA PHE A 219 -5.24 19.22 14.74
C PHE A 219 -5.33 18.14 15.82
N PHE A 220 -4.19 17.66 16.34
CA PHE A 220 -4.18 16.66 17.40
C PHE A 220 -4.74 17.22 18.71
N CYS A 221 -4.39 18.47 19.04
CA CYS A 221 -4.89 19.14 20.25
C CYS A 221 -6.43 19.26 20.22
N GLU A 222 -7.00 19.68 19.09
CA GLU A 222 -8.45 19.78 18.91
C GLU A 222 -9.15 18.44 19.12
N GLN A 223 -8.60 17.35 18.56
CA GLN A 223 -9.17 16.00 18.75
C GLN A 223 -9.03 15.51 20.20
N LEU A 224 -7.87 15.73 20.84
CA LEU A 224 -7.65 15.37 22.24
C LEU A 224 -8.63 16.11 23.18
N GLU A 225 -8.87 17.39 22.94
CA GLU A 225 -9.84 18.18 23.70
C GLU A 225 -11.26 17.68 23.51
N GLN A 226 -11.64 17.34 22.27
CA GLN A 226 -12.95 16.78 21.97
C GLN A 226 -13.17 15.44 22.70
N VAL A 227 -12.20 14.51 22.62
CA VAL A 227 -12.27 13.21 23.30
C VAL A 227 -12.38 13.39 24.83
N ARG A 228 -11.54 14.25 25.42
CA ARG A 228 -11.59 14.52 26.88
C ARG A 228 -12.89 15.19 27.30
N SER A 229 -13.45 16.06 26.46
CA SER A 229 -14.76 16.69 26.73
C SER A 229 -15.91 15.69 26.65
N SER A 230 -15.85 14.73 25.72
CA SER A 230 -16.88 13.69 25.59
C SER A 230 -16.75 12.60 26.65
N TYR A 231 -15.53 12.33 27.14
CA TYR A 231 -15.24 11.26 28.10
C TYR A 231 -14.36 11.75 29.27
N PRO A 232 -14.94 12.44 30.29
CA PRO A 232 -14.16 13.04 31.38
C PRO A 232 -13.35 12.06 32.23
N ASN A 233 -13.77 10.79 32.29
CA ASN A 233 -13.11 9.73 33.07
C ASN A 233 -12.30 8.75 32.19
N ILE A 234 -11.94 9.15 30.96
CA ILE A 234 -11.20 8.30 30.04
C ILE A 234 -9.81 7.96 30.60
N SER A 235 -9.44 6.68 30.60
CA SER A 235 -8.10 6.27 30.99
C SER A 235 -7.08 6.66 29.92
N LYS A 236 -5.79 6.79 30.29
CA LYS A 236 -4.71 7.09 29.33
C LYS A 236 -4.68 6.11 28.15
N THR A 237 -4.89 4.83 28.42
CA THR A 237 -4.94 3.79 27.38
C THR A 237 -6.11 4.01 26.43
N GLN A 238 -7.29 4.32 26.94
CA GLN A 238 -8.46 4.64 26.10
C GLN A 238 -8.26 5.95 25.34
N THR A 239 -7.64 6.97 25.95
CA THR A 239 -7.31 8.24 25.27
C THR A 239 -6.44 7.99 24.04
N ASN A 240 -5.43 7.12 24.15
CA ASN A 240 -4.58 6.78 23.02
C ASN A 240 -5.31 6.01 21.89
N HIS A 241 -6.44 5.36 22.19
CA HIS A 241 -7.22 4.62 21.20
C HIS A 241 -8.35 5.43 20.56
N GLU A 242 -8.84 6.47 21.25
CA GLU A 242 -9.93 7.32 20.80
C GLU A 242 -9.47 8.53 19.97
N ILE A 243 -8.17 8.83 19.97
CA ILE A 243 -7.54 9.91 19.18
C ILE A 243 -6.81 9.29 18.00
#